data_AF-A0A927RLN6-F1
#
_entry.id   AF-A0A927RLN6-F1
#
_cell.length_a   1.000
_cell.length_b   1.000
_cell.length_c   1.000
_cell.angle_alpha   90.00
_cell.angle_beta   90.00
_cell.angle_gamma   90.00
#
_symmetry.space_group_name_H-M   'P 1'
#
loop_
_entity.id
_entity.type
_entity.pdbx_description
1 polymer ?
#
loop_
_entity_poly.entity_id
_entity_poly.type
_entity_poly.pdbx_seq_one_letter_code
_entity_poly.pdbx_strand_id
1 'polypeptide(L)'
;MDFEQLLNNVVNWLTTEGLKIVIGLFVLYIGFKAINIVCRRIEKGLHKKEVDLTISTVVMSTLRKVLKVLAVICFIGYIGIETSSIAAAITSAGVAIGLALQGSLANFA
;
A
#
# COMPACT_ATOMS: atom_id res chain seq x y z
N MET A 1 -0.24 2.25 42.83
CA MET A 1 -0.11 2.11 41.36
C MET A 1 -0.10 0.62 41.10
N ASP A 2 -1.29 0.06 41.06
CA ASP A 2 -1.53 -1.36 41.20
C ASP A 2 -1.22 -2.08 39.90
N PHE A 3 -0.42 -3.13 39.98
CA PHE A 3 -0.10 -4.03 38.86
C PHE A 3 -1.40 -4.58 38.22
N GLU A 4 -2.47 -4.69 39.01
CA GLU A 4 -3.81 -5.03 38.54
C GLU A 4 -4.45 -3.95 37.64
N GLN A 5 -4.20 -2.66 37.89
CA GLN A 5 -4.65 -1.60 36.98
C GLN A 5 -3.86 -1.61 35.67
N LEU A 6 -2.56 -1.94 35.71
CA LEU A 6 -1.76 -2.12 34.49
C LEU A 6 -2.24 -3.34 33.68
N LEU A 7 -2.52 -4.46 34.34
CA LEU A 7 -3.07 -5.66 33.69
C LEU A 7 -4.45 -5.39 33.07
N ASN A 8 -5.36 -4.73 33.80
CA ASN A 8 -6.70 -4.43 33.29
C ASN A 8 -6.69 -3.43 32.12
N ASN A 9 -5.80 -2.43 32.16
CA ASN A 9 -5.65 -1.48 31.05
C ASN A 9 -5.06 -2.17 29.81
N VAL A 10 -4.05 -3.03 29.97
CA VAL A 10 -3.45 -3.79 28.87
C VAL A 10 -4.45 -4.79 28.26
N VAL A 11 -5.23 -5.50 29.08
CA VAL A 11 -6.25 -6.46 28.63
C VAL A 11 -7.40 -5.76 27.91
N ASN A 12 -7.89 -4.62 28.44
CA ASN A 12 -8.93 -3.84 27.75
C ASN A 12 -8.43 -3.26 26.41
N TRP A 13 -7.16 -2.82 26.35
CA TRP A 13 -6.56 -2.33 25.12
C TRP A 13 -6.36 -3.45 24.08
N LEU A 14 -5.87 -4.61 24.51
CA LEU A 14 -5.71 -5.81 23.67
C LEU A 14 -7.03 -6.34 23.14
N THR A 15 -8.09 -6.31 23.94
CA THR A 15 -9.39 -6.87 23.54
C THR A 15 -10.13 -5.95 22.57
N THR A 16 -10.00 -4.63 22.73
CA THR A 16 -10.72 -3.65 21.90
C THR A 16 -9.93 -3.28 20.64
N GLU A 17 -8.66 -2.91 20.79
CA GLU A 17 -7.80 -2.50 19.66
C GLU A 17 -7.12 -3.71 18.98
N GLY A 18 -6.81 -4.77 19.73
CA GLY A 18 -6.22 -5.97 19.14
C GLY A 18 -7.16 -6.67 18.16
N LEU A 19 -8.48 -6.69 18.43
CA LEU A 19 -9.47 -7.24 17.50
C LEU A 19 -9.52 -6.43 16.19
N LYS A 20 -9.43 -5.10 16.31
CA LYS A 20 -9.37 -4.17 15.16
C LYS A 20 -8.13 -4.43 14.31
N ILE A 21 -6.98 -4.69 14.92
CA ILE A 21 -5.75 -5.07 14.20
C ILE A 21 -5.94 -6.38 13.44
N VAL A 22 -6.53 -7.40 14.07
CA VAL A 22 -6.78 -8.71 13.42
C VAL A 22 -7.72 -8.57 12.23
N ILE A 23 -8.83 -7.84 12.40
CA ILE A 23 -9.79 -7.56 11.31
C ILE A 23 -9.10 -6.77 10.20
N GLY A 24 -8.34 -5.74 10.56
CA GLY A 24 -7.60 -4.93 9.59
C GLY A 24 -6.56 -5.76 8.81
N LEU A 25 -5.88 -6.70 9.47
CA LEU A 25 -4.91 -7.59 8.82
C LEU A 25 -5.61 -8.51 7.82
N PHE A 26 -6.78 -9.03 8.19
CA PHE A 26 -7.63 -9.84 7.31
C PHE A 26 -8.10 -9.03 6.09
N VAL A 27 -8.56 -7.79 6.31
CA VAL A 27 -8.94 -6.86 5.23
C VAL A 27 -7.74 -6.51 4.34
N LEU A 28 -6.55 -6.28 4.91
CA LEU A 28 -5.32 -6.01 4.16
C LEU A 28 -4.94 -7.20 3.27
N TYR A 29 -5.05 -8.42 3.80
CA TYR A 29 -4.81 -9.64 3.04
C TYR A 29 -5.76 -9.76 1.83
N ILE A 30 -7.06 -9.50 2.05
CA ILE A 30 -8.05 -9.45 0.97
C ILE A 30 -7.72 -8.33 -0.01
N GLY A 31 -7.30 -7.16 0.49
CA GLY A 31 -6.89 -6.01 -0.30
C GLY A 31 -5.74 -6.34 -1.26
N PHE A 32 -4.71 -7.05 -0.81
CA PHE A 32 -3.62 -7.51 -1.67
C PHE A 32 -4.09 -8.45 -2.78
N LYS A 33 -5.06 -9.32 -2.48
CA LYS A 33 -5.67 -10.19 -3.48
C LYS A 33 -6.48 -9.38 -4.50
N ALA A 34 -7.24 -8.38 -4.03
CA ALA A 34 -7.99 -7.47 -4.88
C ALA A 34 -7.07 -6.65 -5.82
N ILE A 35 -5.96 -6.12 -5.29
CA ILE A 35 -4.95 -5.40 -6.08
C ILE A 35 -4.40 -6.28 -7.20
N ASN A 36 -4.06 -7.53 -6.90
CA ASN A 36 -3.58 -8.46 -7.93
C ASN A 36 -4.63 -8.70 -9.03
N ILE A 37 -5.91 -8.80 -8.67
CA ILE A 37 -7.00 -8.96 -9.64
C ILE A 37 -7.12 -7.71 -10.53
N VAL A 38 -7.08 -6.52 -9.92
CA VAL A 38 -7.14 -5.24 -10.65
C VAL A 38 -5.94 -5.11 -11.59
N CYS A 39 -4.71 -5.34 -11.12
CA CYS A 39 -3.52 -5.29 -11.97
C CYS A 39 -3.63 -6.25 -13.16
N ARG A 40 -4.11 -7.49 -12.95
CA ARG A 40 -4.31 -8.46 -14.04
C ARG A 40 -5.35 -7.99 -15.06
N ARG A 41 -6.39 -7.26 -14.64
CA ARG A 41 -7.39 -6.70 -15.55
C ARG A 41 -6.78 -5.61 -16.43
N ILE A 42 -5.98 -4.73 -15.83
CA ILE A 42 -5.27 -3.68 -16.56
C ILE A 42 -4.27 -4.33 -17.55
N GLU A 43 -3.64 -5.44 -17.17
CA GLU A 43 -2.61 -6.13 -17.98
C GLU A 43 -3.20 -6.70 -19.26
N LYS A 44 -4.37 -7.34 -19.13
CA LYS A 44 -5.15 -7.79 -20.28
C LYS A 44 -5.56 -6.63 -21.19
N GLY A 45 -5.84 -5.45 -20.62
CA GLY A 45 -6.18 -4.25 -21.39
C GLY A 45 -5.00 -3.70 -22.19
N LEU A 46 -3.79 -3.69 -21.61
CA LEU A 46 -2.56 -3.26 -22.28
C LEU A 46 -2.18 -4.21 -23.42
N HIS A 47 -2.30 -5.52 -23.20
CA HIS A 47 -2.02 -6.51 -24.25
C HIS A 47 -2.96 -6.38 -25.46
N LYS A 48 -4.22 -5.98 -25.23
CA LYS A 48 -5.18 -5.71 -26.32
C LYS A 48 -4.82 -4.46 -27.15
N LYS A 49 -3.97 -3.57 -26.61
CA LYS A 49 -3.53 -2.33 -27.27
C LYS A 49 -2.14 -2.46 -27.91
N GLU A 50 -1.59 -3.68 -28.02
CA GLU A 50 -0.28 -3.95 -28.63
C GLU A 50 0.87 -3.11 -28.02
N VAL A 51 0.75 -2.79 -26.72
CA VAL A 51 1.79 -2.06 -26.00
C VAL A 51 3.01 -2.96 -25.80
N ASP A 52 4.21 -2.41 -26.00
CA ASP A 52 5.47 -3.12 -25.84
C ASP A 52 5.57 -3.85 -24.49
N LEU A 53 6.06 -5.09 -24.53
CA LEU A 53 6.18 -5.99 -23.37
C LEU A 53 7.04 -5.39 -22.25
N THR A 54 8.08 -4.66 -22.60
CA THR A 54 9.01 -4.03 -21.64
C THR A 54 8.29 -2.92 -20.87
N ILE A 55 7.59 -2.03 -21.59
CA ILE A 55 6.84 -0.92 -21.00
C ILE A 55 5.70 -1.46 -20.13
N SER A 56 4.95 -2.43 -20.64
CA SER A 56 3.86 -3.08 -19.91
C SER A 56 4.35 -3.67 -18.57
N THR A 57 5.51 -4.34 -18.57
CA THR A 57 6.09 -4.95 -17.36
C THR A 57 6.54 -3.90 -16.34
N VAL A 58 7.16 -2.81 -16.77
CA VAL A 58 7.61 -1.71 -15.89
C VAL A 58 6.40 -1.00 -15.28
N VAL A 59 5.40 -0.66 -16.08
CA VAL A 59 4.16 -0.02 -15.62
C VAL A 59 3.45 -0.92 -14.61
N MET A 60 3.30 -2.22 -14.91
CA MET A 60 2.59 -3.13 -14.02
C MET A 60 3.30 -3.44 -12.72
N SER A 61 4.62 -3.63 -12.79
CA SER A 61 5.41 -3.86 -11.58
C SER A 61 5.38 -2.62 -10.68
N THR A 62 5.44 -1.40 -11.26
CA THR A 62 5.35 -0.14 -10.52
C THR A 62 3.97 0.05 -9.92
N LEU A 63 2.91 -0.09 -10.73
CA LEU A 63 1.52 0.04 -10.30
C LEU A 63 1.20 -0.93 -9.15
N ARG A 64 1.61 -2.21 -9.28
CA ARG A 64 1.39 -3.21 -8.23
C ARG A 64 2.09 -2.84 -6.92
N LYS A 65 3.32 -2.29 -6.97
CA LYS A 65 4.04 -1.82 -5.78
C LYS A 65 3.33 -0.63 -5.14
N VAL A 66 2.95 0.37 -5.93
CA VAL A 66 2.26 1.58 -5.45
C VAL A 66 0.93 1.24 -4.78
N LEU A 67 0.08 0.43 -5.42
CA LEU A 67 -1.20 0.02 -4.82
C LEU A 67 -1.02 -0.74 -3.50
N LYS A 68 0.00 -1.62 -3.40
CA LYS A 68 0.28 -2.34 -2.15
C LYS A 68 0.74 -1.40 -1.05
N VAL A 69 1.63 -0.45 -1.36
CA VAL A 69 2.08 0.56 -0.39
C VAL A 69 0.90 1.39 0.11
N LEU A 70 0.03 1.86 -0.79
CA LEU A 70 -1.19 2.59 -0.42
C LEU A 70 -2.10 1.76 0.50
N ALA A 71 -2.32 0.49 0.19
CA ALA A 71 -3.13 -0.39 1.04
C ALA A 71 -2.55 -0.57 2.45
N VAL A 72 -1.22 -0.65 2.57
CA VAL A 72 -0.55 -0.69 3.89
C VAL A 72 -0.75 0.62 4.65
N ILE A 73 -0.65 1.78 4.00
CA ILE A 73 -0.91 3.08 4.66
C ILE A 73 -2.37 3.16 5.13
N CYS A 74 -3.33 2.73 4.31
CA CYS A 74 -4.73 2.68 4.71
C CYS A 74 -4.95 1.77 5.93
N PHE A 75 -4.25 0.64 6.01
CA PHE A 75 -4.29 -0.24 7.18
C PHE A 75 -3.68 0.42 8.43
N ILE A 76 -2.53 1.07 8.29
CA ILE A 76 -1.88 1.83 9.37
C ILE A 76 -2.83 2.93 9.90
N GLY A 77 -3.47 3.69 8.99
CA GLY A 77 -4.45 4.71 9.35
C GLY A 77 -5.71 4.11 9.98
N TYR A 78 -6.17 2.94 9.52
CA TYR A 78 -7.30 2.22 10.12
C TYR A 78 -7.01 1.85 11.59
N ILE A 79 -5.79 1.42 11.92
CA ILE A 79 -5.37 1.12 13.30
C ILE A 79 -5.33 2.39 14.17
N GLY A 80 -5.35 3.59 13.59
CA GLY A 80 -5.33 4.86 14.31
C GLY A 80 -3.92 5.45 14.45
N ILE A 81 -2.95 4.94 13.70
CA ILE A 81 -1.61 5.51 13.61
C ILE A 81 -1.67 6.72 12.66
N GLU A 82 -1.06 7.83 13.08
CA GLU A 82 -1.01 9.03 12.26
C GLU A 82 -0.16 8.82 10.99
N THR A 83 -0.81 8.83 9.82
CA THR A 83 -0.15 8.59 8.54
C THR A 83 0.43 9.86 7.90
N SER A 84 0.28 11.03 8.52
CA SER A 84 0.70 12.33 7.98
C SER A 84 2.18 12.36 7.58
N SER A 85 3.07 11.93 8.50
CA SER A 85 4.51 11.88 8.23
C SER A 85 4.88 10.85 7.16
N ILE A 86 4.16 9.72 7.11
CA ILE A 86 4.34 8.69 6.08
C ILE A 86 3.92 9.24 4.71
N ALA A 87 2.79 9.94 4.64
CA ALA A 87 2.29 10.55 3.42
C ALA A 87 3.26 11.62 2.88
N ALA A 88 3.83 12.46 3.77
CA ALA A 88 4.85 13.43 3.41
C ALA A 88 6.11 12.74 2.84
N ALA A 89 6.62 11.70 3.50
CA ALA A 89 7.78 10.95 3.03
C ALA A 89 7.55 10.28 1.68
N ILE A 90 6.37 9.68 1.47
CA ILE A 90 6.01 9.02 0.20
C ILE A 90 5.81 10.03 -0.91
N THR A 91 5.27 11.21 -0.60
CA THR A 91 5.17 12.30 -1.59
C THR A 91 6.56 12.70 -2.08
N SER A 92 7.50 12.94 -1.17
CA SER A 92 8.89 13.25 -1.51
C SER A 92 9.58 12.12 -2.28
N ALA A 93 9.40 10.87 -1.86
CA ALA A 93 9.95 9.71 -2.55
C ALA A 93 9.35 9.54 -3.95
N GLY A 94 8.05 9.79 -4.10
CA GLY A 94 7.34 9.76 -5.39
C GLY A 94 7.88 10.81 -6.35
N VAL A 95 8.15 12.03 -5.87
CA VAL A 95 8.80 13.08 -6.66
C VAL A 95 10.22 12.66 -7.07
N ALA A 96 11.02 12.14 -6.14
CA ALA A 96 12.38 11.70 -6.43
C ALA A 96 12.42 10.55 -7.46
N ILE A 97 11.53 9.55 -7.32
CA ILE A 97 11.37 8.47 -8.28
C ILE A 97 10.93 9.02 -9.64
N GLY A 98 9.98 9.97 -9.66
CA GLY A 98 9.52 10.62 -10.89
C GLY A 98 10.65 11.34 -11.63
N LEU A 99 11.46 12.12 -10.92
CA LEU A 99 12.62 12.81 -11.48
C LEU A 99 13.70 11.83 -11.98
N ALA A 100 13.94 10.73 -11.26
CA ALA A 100 14.87 9.69 -11.70
C ALA A 100 14.38 8.97 -12.97
N LEU A 101 13.07 8.72 -13.07
CA LEU A 101 12.45 8.06 -14.23
C LEU A 101 12.26 9.02 -15.41
N GLN A 102 12.27 10.34 -15.20
CA GLN A 102 12.10 11.36 -16.25
C GLN A 102 13.11 11.18 -17.39
N GLY A 103 14.39 10.93 -17.07
CA GLY A 103 15.43 10.73 -18.09
C GLY A 103 15.26 9.43 -18.89
N SER A 104 14.73 8.38 -18.27
CA SER A 104 14.45 7.12 -18.97
C SER A 104 13.19 7.20 -19.81
N LEU A 105 12.11 7.80 -19.30
CA LEU A 105 10.85 7.99 -20.04
C LEU A 105 10.99 8.97 -21.21
N ALA A 106 11.82 10.01 -21.08
CA ALA A 106 12.09 10.96 -22.17
C ALA A 106 12.80 10.31 -23.38
N ASN A 107 13.46 9.16 -23.17
CA ASN A 107 14.12 8.39 -24.22
C ASN A 107 13.19 7.33 -24.84
N PHE A 108 11.98 7.16 -24.29
CA PHE A 108 10.91 6.29 -24.80
C PHE A 108 9.78 7.07 -25.50
N ALA A 109 9.96 8.38 -25.71
CA ALA A 109 9.05 9.28 -26.44
C ALA A 109 9.55 9.55 -27.86
#